data_AF-A0A950LNQ6-F1
#
_entry.id   AF-A0A950LNQ6-F1
#
_cell.length_a   1.000
_cell.length_b   1.000
_cell.length_c   1.000
_cell.angle_alpha   90.00
_cell.angle_beta   90.00
_cell.angle_gamma   90.00
#
_symmetry.space_group_name_H-M   'P 1'
#
loop_
_entity.id
_entity.type
_entity.pdbx_description
1 polymer ?
#
loop_
_entity_poly.entity_id
_entity_poly.type
_entity_poly.pdbx_seq_one_letter_code
_entity_poly.pdbx_strand_id
1 'polypeptide(L)'
;MKSCVALFLAILALCGWPVVSWAQEGELNKAQPKGITPEEIIQRFAAKEKQFKEARDNYTYRQDVKVQTLDGDTVDGEYHQVFDVTFDDKGRKIKSVVFAPQPTLERIMMTEEDVDDIENRLPFVLTG
;
A
#
# COMPACT_ATOMS: atom_id res chain seq x y z
N MET A 1 5.76 -55.48 14.03
CA MET A 1 5.01 -54.29 14.51
C MET A 1 5.83 -53.29 15.35
N LYS A 2 7.16 -53.46 15.54
CA LYS A 2 7.99 -52.49 16.29
C LYS A 2 8.74 -51.51 15.36
N SER A 3 9.01 -51.93 14.13
CA SER A 3 9.78 -51.17 13.13
C SER A 3 8.95 -50.08 12.42
N CYS A 4 7.66 -50.30 12.16
CA CYS A 4 6.79 -49.28 11.54
C CYS A 4 6.47 -48.08 12.46
N VAL A 5 6.46 -48.27 13.78
CA VAL A 5 6.19 -47.18 14.75
C VAL A 5 7.40 -46.24 14.87
N ALA A 6 8.62 -46.78 14.83
CA ALA A 6 9.85 -45.99 14.86
C ALA A 6 10.02 -45.12 13.59
N LEU A 7 9.59 -45.62 12.44
CA LEU A 7 9.65 -44.87 11.17
C LEU A 7 8.65 -43.70 11.14
N PHE A 8 7.48 -43.86 11.78
CA PHE A 8 6.46 -42.81 11.85
C PHE A 8 6.83 -41.67 12.81
N LEU A 9 7.55 -41.98 13.90
CA LEU A 9 8.01 -40.98 14.86
C LEU A 9 9.21 -40.16 14.36
N ALA A 10 10.02 -40.72 13.43
CA ALA A 10 11.15 -40.02 12.85
C ALA A 10 10.73 -38.92 11.84
N ILE A 11 9.58 -39.07 11.17
CA ILE A 11 9.11 -38.12 10.15
C ILE A 11 8.49 -36.87 10.80
N LEU A 12 7.87 -36.99 11.98
CA LEU A 12 7.30 -35.86 12.72
C LEU A 12 8.34 -34.93 13.35
N ALA A 13 9.58 -35.41 13.57
CA ALA A 13 10.65 -34.60 14.15
C ALA A 13 11.32 -33.63 13.14
N LEU A 14 11.09 -33.80 11.84
CA LEU A 14 11.70 -32.98 10.77
C LEU A 14 10.86 -31.76 10.36
N CYS A 15 9.60 -31.65 10.81
CA CYS A 15 8.68 -30.56 10.44
C CYS A 15 8.42 -29.55 11.57
N GLY A 16 9.07 -29.70 12.73
CA GLY A 16 8.80 -28.91 13.93
C GLY A 16 9.72 -27.71 14.17
N TRP A 17 10.64 -27.38 13.26
CA TRP A 17 11.44 -26.18 13.41
C TRP A 17 10.64 -24.96 12.91
N PRO A 18 10.41 -23.95 13.75
CA PRO A 18 9.84 -22.70 13.27
C PRO A 18 10.81 -22.16 12.22
N VAL A 19 10.33 -22.08 10.98
CA VAL A 19 11.02 -21.33 9.94
C VAL A 19 10.94 -19.87 10.37
N VAL A 20 11.91 -19.43 11.14
CA VAL A 20 12.14 -18.01 11.37
C VAL A 20 12.55 -17.45 10.02
N SER A 21 11.64 -16.72 9.37
CA SER A 21 11.94 -16.01 8.13
C SER A 21 12.79 -14.80 8.49
N TRP A 22 14.11 -14.97 8.49
CA TRP A 22 15.04 -13.86 8.60
C TRP A 22 14.93 -13.04 7.31
N ALA A 23 14.73 -11.73 7.41
CA ALA A 23 14.91 -10.85 6.27
C ALA A 23 16.36 -11.04 5.79
N GLN A 24 16.53 -11.50 4.55
CA GLN A 24 17.84 -11.73 3.97
C GLN A 24 18.48 -10.39 3.56
N GLU A 25 18.69 -9.50 4.53
CA GLU A 25 19.45 -8.26 4.35
C GLU A 25 20.94 -8.61 4.40
N GLY A 26 21.42 -9.29 3.35
CA GLY A 26 22.85 -9.52 3.15
C GLY A 26 23.62 -8.20 2.98
N GLU A 27 24.96 -8.26 3.06
CA GLU A 27 25.81 -7.07 2.82
C GLU A 27 25.46 -6.38 1.50
N LEU A 28 25.30 -5.05 1.54
CA LEU A 28 24.96 -4.25 0.37
C LEU A 28 26.01 -4.45 -0.74
N ASN A 29 25.60 -5.07 -1.84
CA ASN A 29 26.45 -5.20 -3.01
C ASN A 29 26.64 -3.82 -3.67
N LYS A 30 27.85 -3.26 -3.56
CA LYS A 30 28.21 -1.95 -4.12
C LYS A 30 28.61 -2.01 -5.61
N ALA A 31 28.61 -3.18 -6.23
CA ALA A 31 28.92 -3.30 -7.64
C ALA A 31 27.86 -2.59 -8.49
N GLN A 32 28.29 -1.83 -9.49
CA GLN A 32 27.36 -1.22 -10.44
C GLN A 32 26.61 -2.32 -11.23
N PRO A 33 25.34 -2.08 -11.58
CA PRO A 33 24.57 -3.00 -12.41
C PRO A 33 25.33 -3.30 -13.71
N LYS A 34 25.55 -4.58 -14.01
CA LYS A 34 26.17 -5.00 -15.26
C LYS A 34 25.07 -5.20 -16.32
N GLY A 35 25.23 -4.57 -17.48
CA GLY A 35 24.32 -4.74 -18.62
C GLY A 35 23.12 -3.79 -18.67
N ILE A 36 23.10 -2.73 -17.87
CA ILE A 36 22.14 -1.63 -18.00
C ILE A 36 22.79 -0.32 -17.52
N THR A 37 22.69 0.75 -18.29
CA THR A 37 23.19 2.07 -17.86
C THR A 37 22.15 2.81 -17.01
N PRO A 38 22.56 3.78 -16.17
CA PRO A 38 21.61 4.65 -15.48
C PRO A 38 20.60 5.32 -16.42
N GLU A 39 21.03 5.75 -17.61
CA GLU A 39 20.15 6.35 -18.62
C GLU A 39 19.11 5.36 -19.13
N GLU A 40 19.49 4.11 -19.37
CA GLU A 40 18.55 3.05 -19.76
C GLU A 40 17.57 2.71 -18.63
N ILE A 41 18.01 2.77 -17.37
CA ILE A 41 17.10 2.64 -16.21
C ILE A 41 16.10 3.80 -16.23
N ILE A 42 16.56 5.04 -16.31
CA ILE A 42 15.71 6.24 -16.34
C ILE A 42 14.70 6.15 -17.49
N GLN A 43 15.15 5.78 -18.69
CA GLN A 43 14.28 5.65 -19.86
C GLN A 43 13.20 4.58 -19.66
N ARG A 44 13.56 3.42 -19.11
CA ARG A 44 12.60 2.34 -18.83
C ARG A 44 11.61 2.72 -17.73
N PHE A 45 12.07 3.43 -16.69
CA PHE A 45 11.21 3.96 -15.63
C PHE A 45 10.22 5.00 -16.18
N ALA A 46 10.70 6.03 -16.87
CA ALA A 46 9.88 7.08 -17.47
C ALA A 46 8.85 6.53 -18.48
N ALA A 47 9.25 5.54 -19.30
CA ALA A 47 8.32 4.90 -20.23
C ALA A 47 7.15 4.20 -19.51
N LYS A 48 7.42 3.56 -18.37
CA LYS A 48 6.38 2.94 -17.55
C LYS A 48 5.54 3.95 -16.77
N GLU A 49 6.12 5.06 -16.32
CA GLU A 49 5.39 6.16 -15.68
C GLU A 49 4.33 6.75 -16.62
N LYS A 50 4.67 6.95 -17.91
CA LYS A 50 3.71 7.42 -18.91
C LYS A 50 2.53 6.46 -19.08
N GLN A 51 2.82 5.16 -19.24
CA GLN A 51 1.78 4.13 -19.36
C GLN A 51 0.91 4.06 -18.11
N PHE A 52 1.51 4.21 -16.93
CA PHE A 52 0.81 4.23 -15.65
C PHE A 52 -0.08 5.47 -15.53
N LYS A 53 0.37 6.64 -15.99
CA LYS A 53 -0.44 7.86 -16.02
C LYS A 53 -1.68 7.69 -16.90
N GLU A 54 -1.50 7.25 -18.15
CA GLU A 54 -2.60 7.05 -19.10
C GLU A 54 -3.63 6.02 -18.59
N ALA A 55 -3.16 4.96 -17.94
CA ALA A 55 -4.05 3.96 -17.36
C ALA A 55 -4.79 4.51 -16.12
N ARG A 56 -4.10 5.22 -15.23
CA ARG A 56 -4.68 5.86 -14.03
C ARG A 56 -5.78 6.86 -14.37
N ASP A 57 -5.59 7.65 -15.42
CA ASP A 57 -6.59 8.63 -15.87
C ASP A 57 -7.93 7.96 -16.27
N ASN A 58 -7.97 6.62 -16.38
CA ASN A 58 -9.18 5.85 -16.72
C ASN A 58 -9.63 4.85 -15.63
N TYR A 59 -8.95 4.75 -14.48
CA TYR A 59 -9.31 3.77 -13.45
C TYR A 59 -10.29 4.34 -12.43
N THR A 60 -11.43 3.68 -12.26
CA THR A 60 -12.32 3.93 -11.14
C THR A 60 -11.80 3.24 -9.88
N TYR A 61 -11.80 3.93 -8.74
CA TYR A 61 -11.35 3.35 -7.48
C TYR A 61 -12.18 3.83 -6.30
N ARG A 62 -12.21 3.04 -5.23
CA ARG A 62 -12.75 3.45 -3.94
C ARG A 62 -11.60 3.80 -3.01
N GLN A 63 -11.67 4.97 -2.40
CA GLN A 63 -10.72 5.41 -1.40
C GLN A 63 -11.40 5.41 -0.03
N ASP A 64 -10.79 4.75 0.94
CA ASP A 64 -11.21 4.68 2.33
C ASP A 64 -10.17 5.40 3.19
N VAL A 65 -10.58 6.52 3.79
CA VAL A 65 -9.72 7.41 4.56
C VAL A 65 -10.15 7.37 6.00
N LYS A 66 -9.24 6.95 6.87
CA LYS A 66 -9.46 6.94 8.31
C LYS A 66 -8.33 7.67 9.02
N VAL A 67 -8.70 8.64 9.85
CA VAL A 67 -7.79 9.36 10.73
C VAL A 67 -8.26 9.13 12.16
N GLN A 68 -7.37 8.66 13.02
CA GLN A 68 -7.70 8.33 14.40
C GLN A 68 -6.77 9.06 15.36
N THR A 69 -7.33 9.54 16.46
CA THR A 69 -6.55 9.89 17.64
C THR A 69 -6.55 8.70 18.59
N LEU A 70 -5.40 8.49 19.22
CA LEU A 70 -5.16 7.35 20.11
C LEU A 70 -4.76 7.86 21.50
N ASP A 71 -5.35 7.28 22.54
CA ASP A 71 -4.87 7.32 23.92
C ASP A 71 -4.34 5.93 24.30
N GLY A 72 -3.02 5.77 24.19
CA GLY A 72 -2.37 4.45 24.23
C GLY A 72 -2.83 3.57 23.05
N ASP A 73 -3.45 2.42 23.36
CA ASP A 73 -4.00 1.49 22.37
C ASP A 73 -5.50 1.73 22.08
N THR A 74 -6.11 2.75 22.70
CA THR A 74 -7.55 3.03 22.55
C THR A 74 -7.77 4.18 21.58
N VAL A 75 -8.66 4.00 20.62
CA VAL A 75 -9.12 5.08 19.73
C VAL A 75 -10.05 5.99 20.52
N ASP A 76 -9.69 7.26 20.65
CA ASP A 76 -10.47 8.28 21.37
C ASP A 76 -11.12 9.33 20.44
N GLY A 77 -10.86 9.24 19.13
CA GLY A 77 -11.50 10.07 18.11
C GLY A 77 -11.25 9.51 16.71
N GLU A 78 -12.23 9.63 15.81
CA GLU A 78 -12.14 9.13 14.44
C GLU A 78 -12.77 10.10 13.43
N TYR A 79 -12.09 10.29 12.32
CA TYR A 79 -12.64 10.77 11.06
C TYR A 79 -12.58 9.63 10.06
N HIS A 80 -13.70 9.35 9.39
CA HIS A 80 -13.80 8.30 8.40
C HIS A 80 -14.57 8.81 7.19
N GLN A 81 -13.98 8.72 6.00
CA GLN A 81 -14.63 9.05 4.75
C GLN A 81 -14.29 8.03 3.67
N VAL A 82 -15.31 7.54 2.97
CA VAL A 82 -15.18 6.64 1.83
C VAL A 82 -15.80 7.30 0.61
N PHE A 83 -15.05 7.36 -0.48
CA PHE A 83 -15.52 7.92 -1.73
C PHE A 83 -15.11 7.07 -2.93
N ASP A 84 -16.00 7.05 -3.92
CA ASP A 84 -15.73 6.51 -5.24
C ASP A 84 -15.21 7.60 -6.15
N VAL A 85 -14.12 7.31 -6.82
CA VAL A 85 -13.56 8.12 -7.89
C VAL A 85 -13.88 7.45 -9.21
N THR A 86 -14.53 8.21 -10.07
CA THR A 86 -14.85 7.84 -11.45
C THR A 86 -14.44 8.97 -12.40
N PHE A 87 -14.53 8.75 -13.70
CA PHE A 87 -14.23 9.76 -14.72
C PHE A 87 -15.43 9.91 -15.66
N ASP A 88 -15.72 11.15 -16.06
CA ASP A 88 -16.75 11.42 -17.06
C ASP A 88 -16.23 11.23 -18.50
N ASP A 89 -17.13 11.33 -19.49
CA ASP A 89 -16.80 11.19 -20.91
C ASP A 89 -15.79 12.24 -21.44
N LYS A 90 -15.47 13.25 -20.62
CA LYS A 90 -14.48 14.31 -20.92
C LYS A 90 -13.19 14.12 -20.12
N GLY A 91 -13.03 13.00 -19.41
CA GLY A 91 -11.86 12.68 -18.58
C GLY A 91 -11.79 13.48 -17.28
N ARG A 92 -12.89 14.11 -16.84
CA ARG A 92 -12.93 14.84 -15.57
C ARG A 92 -13.23 13.89 -14.43
N LYS A 93 -12.46 14.00 -13.34
CA LYS A 93 -12.65 13.23 -12.11
C LYS A 93 -13.99 13.57 -11.47
N ILE A 94 -14.85 12.58 -11.29
CA ILE A 94 -16.09 12.65 -10.49
C ILE A 94 -15.84 11.91 -9.18
N LYS A 95 -16.07 12.60 -8.06
CA LYS A 95 -16.02 12.02 -6.72
C LYS A 95 -17.45 11.84 -6.20
N SER A 96 -17.75 10.67 -5.67
CA SER A 96 -19.02 10.40 -4.98
C SER A 96 -18.75 9.90 -3.57
N VAL A 97 -19.21 10.63 -2.57
CA VAL A 97 -19.12 10.19 -1.16
C VAL A 97 -20.07 9.02 -0.95
N VAL A 98 -19.53 7.89 -0.50
CA VAL A 98 -20.27 6.66 -0.22
C VAL A 98 -20.54 6.53 1.29
N PHE A 99 -19.62 7.03 2.10
CA PHE A 99 -19.71 6.98 3.56
C PHE A 99 -18.98 8.17 4.18
N ALA A 100 -19.64 8.90 5.08
CA ALA A 100 -19.06 10.03 5.82
C ALA A 100 -19.86 10.26 7.12
N PRO A 101 -19.65 9.43 8.17
CA PRO A 101 -20.23 9.64 9.48
C PRO A 101 -19.74 10.95 10.10
N GLN A 102 -20.45 11.42 11.13
CA GLN A 102 -20.01 12.59 11.89
C GLN A 102 -18.67 12.28 12.60
N PRO A 103 -17.64 13.14 12.44
CA PRO A 103 -16.35 12.91 13.05
C PRO A 103 -16.41 13.10 14.58
N THR A 104 -15.61 12.31 15.30
CA THR A 104 -15.47 12.39 16.77
C THR A 104 -14.10 12.89 17.20
N LEU A 105 -13.33 13.48 16.28
CA LEU A 105 -12.02 14.04 16.58
C LEU A 105 -12.15 15.25 17.53
N GLU A 106 -11.56 15.14 18.73
CA GLU A 106 -11.52 16.24 19.71
C GLU A 106 -10.14 16.89 19.83
N ARG A 107 -9.08 16.12 19.61
CA ARG A 107 -7.68 16.53 19.84
C ARG A 107 -7.02 17.16 18.62
N ILE A 108 -7.51 16.83 17.44
CA ILE A 108 -7.05 17.33 16.15
C ILE A 108 -8.27 17.73 15.33
N MET A 109 -8.08 18.61 14.36
CA MET A 109 -9.13 19.02 13.45
C MET A 109 -8.65 18.74 12.02
N MET A 110 -9.53 18.16 11.21
CA MET A 110 -9.31 18.05 9.77
C MET A 110 -9.58 19.42 9.15
N THR A 111 -8.58 20.00 8.49
CA THR A 111 -8.79 21.21 7.69
C THR A 111 -9.31 20.87 6.30
N GLU A 112 -9.88 21.85 5.59
CA GLU A 112 -10.27 21.66 4.19
C GLU A 112 -9.06 21.31 3.30
N GLU A 113 -7.87 21.84 3.61
CA GLU A 113 -6.63 21.54 2.90
C GLU A 113 -6.20 20.08 3.11
N ASP A 114 -6.31 19.56 4.34
CA ASP A 114 -6.01 18.15 4.62
C ASP A 114 -6.93 17.21 3.81
N VAL A 115 -8.21 17.56 3.73
CA VAL A 115 -9.19 16.77 2.95
C VAL A 115 -8.85 16.86 1.46
N ASP A 116 -8.54 18.05 0.93
CA ASP A 116 -8.18 18.21 -0.48
C ASP A 116 -6.90 17.44 -0.84
N ASP A 117 -5.88 17.49 0.02
CA ASP A 117 -4.63 16.77 -0.15
C ASP A 117 -4.84 15.25 -0.16
N ILE A 118 -5.67 14.74 0.75
CA ILE A 118 -6.01 13.32 0.79
C ILE A 118 -6.71 12.90 -0.51
N GLU A 119 -7.59 13.74 -1.03
CA GLU A 119 -8.39 13.39 -2.21
C GLU A 119 -7.68 13.60 -3.55
N ASN A 120 -6.73 14.54 -3.63
CA ASN A 120 -6.10 14.95 -4.89
C ASN A 120 -4.61 14.66 -4.97
N ARG A 121 -3.91 14.58 -3.84
CA ARG A 121 -2.45 14.52 -3.78
C ARG A 121 -1.89 13.14 -3.42
N LEU A 122 -2.71 12.27 -2.82
CA LEU A 122 -2.35 10.89 -2.54
C LEU A 122 -2.80 10.00 -3.71
N PRO A 123 -1.88 9.71 -4.63
CA PRO A 123 -1.12 8.47 -4.47
C PRO A 123 0.39 8.70 -4.61
N PHE A 124 1.20 7.86 -3.95
CA PHE A 124 2.67 7.81 -4.06
C PHE A 124 3.13 7.38 -5.47
N VAL A 125 2.74 8.12 -6.48
CA VAL A 125 3.18 7.91 -7.85
C VAL A 125 4.18 9.00 -8.16
N LEU A 126 5.41 8.58 -8.40
CA LEU A 126 6.43 9.41 -9.01
C LEU A 126 6.00 9.61 -10.48
N THR A 127 5.05 10.52 -10.72
CA THR A 127 4.83 11.03 -12.08
C THR A 127 5.33 12.46 -12.08
N GLY A 128 6.56 12.64 -12.56
CA GLY A 128 7.13 13.94 -12.92
C GLY A 128 6.67 14.41 -14.29
#